data_AF-A0A6C7C307-F1
#
_entry.id   AF-A0A6C7C307-F1
#
_cell.length_a   1.000
_cell.length_b   1.000
_cell.length_c   1.000
_cell.angle_alpha   90.00
_cell.angle_beta   90.00
_cell.angle_gamma   90.00
#
_symmetry.space_group_name_H-M   'P 1'
#
loop_
_entity.id
_entity.type
_entity.pdbx_description
1 polymer ?
#
loop_
_entity_poly.entity_id
_entity_poly.type
_entity_poly.pdbx_seq_one_letter_code
_entity_poly.pdbx_strand_id
1 'polypeptide(L)'
;MMKIINTWNYLADTKKLIGQSNAVDGELPAYCTTIEPPEIPEGKEAIFDDVNNAWVIQDIKPRPSSGIINVYGYMPDTLIYIGPSDALDSDIPPYCTTVAPTTEPAAGYVLVFDILNQSWNESEDHIGETVYSTIDGSPVSIEIPGPYPDNTTTLPPDVPFPVWDGSAWITDITEQDAENADHAEQDAEDTASI
;
A
#
# COMPACT_ATOMS: atom_id res chain seq x y z
N MET A 1 -37.31 -18.29 -39.66
CA MET A 1 -36.14 -17.88 -40.46
C MET A 1 -35.05 -17.53 -39.47
N MET A 2 -33.87 -18.16 -39.57
CA MET A 2 -32.75 -17.84 -38.65
C MET A 2 -32.24 -16.44 -38.98
N LYS A 3 -32.19 -15.56 -37.98
CA LYS A 3 -31.67 -14.20 -38.12
C LYS A 3 -30.19 -14.23 -37.73
N ILE A 4 -29.34 -13.72 -38.60
CA ILE A 4 -27.90 -13.58 -38.34
C ILE A 4 -27.63 -12.16 -37.85
N ILE A 5 -26.85 -12.02 -36.80
CA ILE A 5 -26.46 -10.75 -36.19
C ILE A 5 -24.94 -10.62 -36.14
N ASN A 6 -24.45 -9.38 -36.16
CA ASN A 6 -23.04 -9.09 -35.95
C ASN A 6 -22.66 -9.34 -34.49
N THR A 7 -21.46 -9.88 -34.28
CA THR A 7 -20.86 -10.04 -32.97
C THR A 7 -19.43 -9.56 -32.98
N TRP A 8 -18.97 -9.08 -31.83
CA TRP A 8 -17.59 -8.66 -31.62
C TRP A 8 -16.95 -9.58 -30.59
N ASN A 9 -15.90 -10.25 -31.00
CA ASN A 9 -15.19 -11.23 -30.21
C ASN A 9 -14.09 -10.55 -29.40
N TYR A 10 -13.87 -11.04 -28.19
CA TYR A 10 -12.78 -10.60 -27.32
C TYR A 10 -12.03 -11.77 -26.70
N LEU A 11 -10.79 -11.53 -26.27
CA LEU A 11 -10.00 -12.54 -25.57
C LEU A 11 -10.60 -12.84 -24.17
N ALA A 12 -10.56 -14.10 -23.75
CA ALA A 12 -11.12 -14.52 -22.47
C ALA A 12 -10.40 -13.89 -21.26
N ASP A 13 -9.08 -13.72 -21.36
CA ASP A 13 -8.18 -13.24 -20.31
C ASP A 13 -8.17 -11.71 -20.18
N THR A 14 -7.91 -11.01 -21.28
CA THR A 14 -7.66 -9.57 -21.34
C THR A 14 -8.89 -8.78 -21.77
N LYS A 15 -9.94 -9.47 -22.23
CA LYS A 15 -11.15 -8.87 -22.82
C LYS A 15 -10.88 -7.96 -24.03
N LYS A 16 -9.69 -8.04 -24.62
CA LYS A 16 -9.32 -7.26 -25.80
C LYS A 16 -10.12 -7.67 -27.03
N LEU A 17 -10.64 -6.70 -27.79
CA LEU A 17 -11.27 -6.92 -29.09
C LEU A 17 -10.31 -7.64 -30.05
N ILE A 18 -10.74 -8.77 -30.61
CA ILE A 18 -9.96 -9.55 -31.59
C ILE A 18 -10.57 -9.56 -32.99
N GLY A 19 -11.83 -9.13 -33.14
CA GLY A 19 -12.45 -8.97 -34.45
C GLY A 19 -13.97 -9.11 -34.42
N GLN A 20 -14.56 -8.89 -35.59
CA GLN A 20 -15.98 -9.02 -35.84
C GLN A 20 -16.29 -10.40 -36.46
N SER A 21 -17.43 -10.98 -36.07
CA SER A 21 -17.98 -12.21 -36.64
C SER A 21 -19.51 -12.10 -36.73
N ASN A 22 -20.16 -13.22 -37.04
CA ASN A 22 -21.60 -13.37 -37.12
C ASN A 22 -22.07 -14.52 -36.23
N ALA A 23 -23.23 -14.37 -35.59
CA ALA A 23 -23.90 -15.42 -34.83
C ALA A 23 -25.40 -15.48 -35.14
N VAL A 24 -26.04 -16.58 -34.73
CA VAL A 24 -27.49 -16.71 -34.81
C VAL A 24 -28.12 -15.93 -33.65
N ASP A 25 -29.15 -15.14 -33.94
CA ASP A 25 -29.88 -14.35 -32.95
C ASP A 25 -30.44 -15.26 -31.84
N GLY A 26 -30.00 -15.05 -30.59
CA GLY A 26 -30.35 -15.86 -29.43
C GLY A 26 -29.32 -16.93 -29.02
N GLU A 27 -28.28 -17.19 -29.82
CA GLU A 27 -27.22 -18.17 -29.53
C GLU A 27 -25.84 -17.53 -29.62
N LEU A 28 -25.50 -16.70 -28.62
CA LEU A 28 -24.23 -15.98 -28.58
C LEU A 28 -23.09 -16.90 -28.08
N PRO A 29 -21.99 -17.07 -28.85
CA PRO A 29 -20.81 -17.78 -28.38
C PRO A 29 -20.18 -17.15 -27.13
N ALA A 30 -19.39 -17.93 -26.39
CA ALA A 30 -18.60 -17.38 -25.30
C ALA A 30 -17.61 -16.32 -25.81
N TYR A 31 -17.34 -15.31 -24.99
CA TYR A 31 -16.38 -14.23 -25.25
C TYR A 31 -16.69 -13.40 -26.50
N CYS A 32 -17.98 -13.14 -26.73
CA CYS A 32 -18.40 -12.16 -27.72
C CYS A 32 -19.60 -11.36 -27.21
N THR A 33 -19.80 -10.20 -27.82
CA THR A 33 -20.90 -9.27 -27.51
C THR A 33 -21.58 -8.83 -28.80
N THR A 34 -22.83 -8.40 -28.69
CA THR A 34 -23.57 -7.73 -29.78
C THR A 34 -23.40 -6.21 -29.73
N ILE A 35 -22.61 -5.70 -28.79
CA ILE A 35 -22.31 -4.28 -28.64
C ILE A 35 -21.16 -3.92 -29.57
N GLU A 36 -21.41 -2.96 -30.45
CA GLU A 36 -20.41 -2.45 -31.38
C GLU A 36 -19.34 -1.64 -30.62
N PRO A 37 -18.04 -1.93 -30.82
CA PRO A 37 -16.96 -1.15 -30.25
C PRO A 37 -16.91 0.23 -30.90
N PRO A 38 -16.51 1.27 -30.14
CA PRO A 38 -16.25 2.57 -30.72
C PRO A 38 -15.03 2.52 -31.65
N GLU A 39 -14.83 3.60 -32.42
CA GLU A 39 -13.63 3.77 -33.23
C GLU A 39 -12.38 3.69 -32.33
N ILE A 40 -11.42 2.85 -32.71
CA ILE A 40 -10.18 2.63 -31.95
C ILE A 40 -9.08 3.50 -32.57
N PRO A 41 -8.61 4.55 -31.87
CA PRO A 41 -7.52 5.37 -32.37
C PRO A 41 -6.23 4.58 -32.56
N GLU A 42 -5.35 5.06 -33.44
CA GLU A 42 -4.01 4.49 -33.59
C GLU A 42 -3.25 4.49 -32.24
N GLY A 43 -2.63 3.37 -31.89
CA GLY A 43 -1.94 3.21 -30.60
C GLY A 43 -2.85 2.87 -29.41
N LYS A 44 -4.16 2.71 -29.63
CA LYS A 44 -5.14 2.30 -28.61
C LYS A 44 -5.66 0.88 -28.87
N GLU A 45 -6.31 0.31 -27.87
CA GLU A 45 -7.08 -0.94 -27.97
C GLU A 45 -8.42 -0.82 -27.26
N ALA A 46 -9.41 -1.61 -27.69
CA ALA A 46 -10.72 -1.73 -27.03
C ALA A 46 -10.75 -2.98 -26.14
N ILE A 47 -11.11 -2.77 -24.87
CA ILE A 47 -11.29 -3.82 -23.85
C ILE A 47 -12.77 -3.88 -23.48
N PHE A 48 -13.34 -5.08 -23.43
CA PHE A 48 -14.73 -5.27 -23.02
C PHE A 48 -14.84 -5.35 -21.50
N ASP A 49 -15.54 -4.41 -20.90
CA ASP A 49 -15.94 -4.42 -19.50
C ASP A 49 -17.22 -5.24 -19.35
N ASP A 50 -17.11 -6.44 -18.79
CA ASP A 50 -18.22 -7.37 -18.60
C ASP A 50 -19.13 -6.98 -17.42
N VAL A 51 -18.65 -6.15 -16.50
CA VAL A 51 -19.45 -5.60 -15.39
C VAL A 51 -20.39 -4.52 -15.89
N ASN A 52 -19.87 -3.59 -16.70
CA ASN A 52 -20.64 -2.48 -17.26
C ASN A 52 -21.23 -2.77 -18.64
N ASN A 53 -20.92 -3.95 -19.21
CA ASN A 53 -21.34 -4.38 -20.54
C ASN A 53 -21.02 -3.32 -21.61
N ALA A 54 -19.78 -2.82 -21.61
CA ALA A 54 -19.35 -1.69 -22.44
C ALA A 54 -17.89 -1.83 -22.91
N TRP A 55 -17.55 -1.16 -24.01
CA TRP A 55 -16.18 -1.09 -24.50
C TRP A 55 -15.43 0.09 -23.87
N VAL A 56 -14.24 -0.18 -23.35
CA VAL A 56 -13.31 0.81 -22.79
C VAL A 56 -12.08 0.92 -23.71
N ILE A 57 -11.74 2.14 -24.11
CA ILE A 57 -10.54 2.41 -24.90
C ILE A 57 -9.38 2.72 -23.97
N GLN A 58 -8.27 2.02 -24.15
CA GLN A 58 -7.03 2.26 -23.40
C GLN A 58 -5.81 2.28 -24.32
N ASP A 59 -4.68 2.79 -23.82
CA ASP A 59 -3.39 2.65 -24.50
C ASP A 59 -3.02 1.18 -24.69
N ILE A 60 -2.45 0.83 -25.85
CA ILE A 60 -1.97 -0.53 -26.09
C ILE A 60 -0.92 -0.84 -25.03
N LYS A 61 -1.29 -1.70 -24.08
CA LYS A 61 -0.32 -2.24 -23.13
C LYS A 61 0.52 -3.26 -23.91
N PRO A 62 1.86 -3.14 -23.92
CA PRO A 62 2.69 -4.14 -24.57
C PRO A 62 2.35 -5.50 -23.96
N ARG A 63 1.88 -6.42 -24.81
CA ARG A 63 1.67 -7.81 -24.40
C ARG A 63 3.05 -8.35 -24.04
N PRO A 64 3.28 -8.79 -22.79
CA PRO A 64 4.48 -9.54 -22.53
C PRO A 64 4.40 -10.84 -23.36
N SER A 65 5.50 -11.25 -24.00
CA SER A 65 5.53 -12.47 -24.82
C SER A 65 4.82 -13.62 -24.11
N SER A 66 4.00 -14.41 -24.82
CA SER A 66 3.11 -15.42 -24.23
C SER A 66 3.79 -16.17 -23.08
N GLY A 67 3.24 -16.03 -21.87
CA GLY A 67 3.79 -16.60 -20.65
C GLY A 67 4.48 -15.60 -19.74
N ILE A 68 4.73 -14.36 -20.14
CA ILE A 68 5.12 -13.28 -19.24
C ILE A 68 3.85 -12.51 -18.80
N ILE A 69 3.79 -12.12 -17.54
CA ILE A 69 2.69 -11.37 -16.91
C ILE A 69 3.26 -10.25 -16.05
N ASN A 70 2.42 -9.24 -15.76
CA ASN A 70 2.75 -8.22 -14.78
C ASN A 70 2.55 -8.78 -13.38
N VAL A 71 3.51 -8.52 -12.52
CA VAL A 71 3.44 -8.79 -11.09
C VAL A 71 3.80 -7.53 -10.31
N TYR A 72 3.37 -7.48 -9.06
CA TYR A 72 3.50 -6.33 -8.18
C TYR A 72 4.19 -6.81 -6.91
N GLY A 73 5.41 -6.31 -6.70
CA GLY A 73 6.25 -6.72 -5.59
C GLY A 73 5.83 -6.03 -4.30
N TYR A 74 6.03 -6.70 -3.18
CA TYR A 74 5.95 -6.11 -1.84
C TYR A 74 7.15 -6.54 -0.97
N MET A 75 7.48 -5.74 0.03
CA MET A 75 8.53 -6.07 1.00
C MET A 75 8.10 -7.26 1.88
N PRO A 76 9.00 -8.21 2.21
CA PRO A 76 8.63 -9.41 2.98
C PRO A 76 8.15 -9.11 4.40
N ASP A 77 8.71 -8.07 5.04
CA ASP A 77 8.47 -7.79 6.47
C ASP A 77 7.36 -6.75 6.68
N THR A 78 7.29 -5.73 5.82
CA THR A 78 6.34 -4.61 5.93
C THR A 78 5.19 -4.70 4.95
N LEU A 79 5.27 -5.59 3.95
CA LEU A 79 4.28 -5.77 2.87
C LEU A 79 4.06 -4.50 2.02
N ILE A 80 4.97 -3.54 2.09
CA ILE A 80 4.92 -2.28 1.32
C ILE A 80 5.16 -2.57 -0.15
N TYR A 81 4.34 -1.98 -1.01
CA TYR A 81 4.50 -2.03 -2.46
C TYR A 81 5.86 -1.48 -2.91
N ILE A 82 6.61 -2.27 -3.68
CA ILE A 82 7.94 -1.88 -4.20
C ILE A 82 7.94 -1.63 -5.71
N GLY A 83 6.79 -1.77 -6.38
CA GLY A 83 6.64 -1.47 -7.79
C GLY A 83 6.21 -2.66 -8.65
N PRO A 84 5.94 -2.40 -9.94
CA PRO A 84 5.60 -3.43 -10.90
C PRO A 84 6.86 -4.10 -11.46
N SER A 85 6.74 -5.36 -11.86
CA SER A 85 7.76 -6.12 -12.59
C SER A 85 7.10 -7.11 -13.54
N ASP A 86 7.89 -7.67 -14.45
CA ASP A 86 7.49 -8.80 -15.29
C ASP A 86 7.92 -10.11 -14.63
N ALA A 87 7.09 -11.15 -14.75
CA ALA A 87 7.40 -12.51 -14.35
C ALA A 87 6.81 -13.52 -15.34
N LEU A 88 7.26 -14.77 -15.30
CA LEU A 88 6.57 -15.83 -16.01
C LEU A 88 5.30 -16.22 -15.23
N ASP A 89 4.18 -16.46 -15.92
CA ASP A 89 2.93 -16.93 -15.32
C ASP A 89 3.12 -18.25 -14.55
N SER A 90 4.03 -19.10 -15.05
CA SER A 90 4.40 -20.36 -14.39
C SER A 90 5.37 -20.21 -13.21
N ASP A 91 5.94 -19.02 -13.00
CA ASP A 91 7.02 -18.77 -12.04
C ASP A 91 6.93 -17.34 -11.49
N ILE A 92 5.92 -17.12 -10.65
CA ILE A 92 5.76 -15.85 -9.91
C ILE A 92 6.78 -15.83 -8.77
N PRO A 93 7.68 -14.83 -8.71
CA PRO A 93 8.63 -14.70 -7.63
C PRO A 93 7.96 -14.60 -6.26
N PRO A 94 8.63 -15.00 -5.17
CA PRO A 94 8.13 -14.75 -3.83
C PRO A 94 7.95 -13.25 -3.60
N TYR A 95 7.02 -12.90 -2.71
CA TYR A 95 6.68 -11.52 -2.38
C TYR A 95 6.20 -10.69 -3.57
N CYS A 96 5.55 -11.35 -4.52
CA CYS A 96 4.86 -10.73 -5.64
C CYS A 96 3.40 -11.20 -5.69
N THR A 97 2.54 -10.37 -6.26
CA THR A 97 1.14 -10.70 -6.56
C THR A 97 0.80 -10.31 -8.00
N THR A 98 -0.21 -10.95 -8.58
CA THR A 98 -0.78 -10.53 -9.87
C THR A 98 -1.86 -9.46 -9.72
N VAL A 99 -2.25 -9.15 -8.48
CA VAL A 99 -3.22 -8.10 -8.16
C VAL A 99 -2.55 -6.74 -8.29
N ALA A 100 -3.02 -5.92 -9.22
CA ALA A 100 -2.53 -4.55 -9.38
C ALA A 100 -3.03 -3.64 -8.24
N PRO A 101 -2.23 -2.66 -7.79
CA PRO A 101 -2.75 -1.58 -6.98
C PRO A 101 -3.79 -0.79 -7.79
N THR A 102 -4.90 -0.40 -7.13
CA THR A 102 -6.03 0.27 -7.79
C THR A 102 -5.85 1.77 -7.90
N THR A 103 -5.06 2.38 -7.01
CA THR A 103 -4.81 3.81 -6.91
C THR A 103 -3.39 4.08 -6.44
N GLU A 104 -2.85 5.27 -6.73
CA GLU A 104 -1.66 5.77 -6.04
C GLU A 104 -2.01 6.14 -4.58
N PRO A 105 -1.10 5.93 -3.62
CA PRO A 105 -1.36 6.31 -2.24
C PRO A 105 -1.37 7.84 -2.08
N ALA A 106 -2.14 8.33 -1.11
CA ALA A 106 -2.14 9.73 -0.72
C ALA A 106 -0.76 10.17 -0.17
N ALA A 107 -0.50 11.47 -0.15
CA ALA A 107 0.72 12.01 0.45
C ALA A 107 0.81 11.64 1.93
N GLY A 108 1.94 11.04 2.35
CA GLY A 108 2.14 10.51 3.70
C GLY A 108 1.60 9.09 3.91
N TYR A 109 1.18 8.40 2.85
CA TYR A 109 0.72 7.02 2.90
C TYR A 109 1.52 6.14 1.93
N VAL A 110 1.52 4.84 2.23
CA VAL A 110 2.05 3.77 1.38
C VAL A 110 0.98 2.70 1.14
N LEU A 111 1.16 1.93 0.07
CA LEU A 111 0.32 0.76 -0.18
C LEU A 111 0.91 -0.47 0.48
N VAL A 112 0.10 -1.18 1.24
CA VAL A 112 0.43 -2.42 1.96
C VAL A 112 -0.42 -3.55 1.42
N PHE A 113 0.20 -4.68 1.07
CA PHE A 113 -0.51 -5.83 0.54
C PHE A 113 -1.18 -6.63 1.66
N ASP A 114 -2.50 -6.78 1.58
CA ASP A 114 -3.27 -7.67 2.45
C ASP A 114 -3.28 -9.08 1.86
N ILE A 115 -2.46 -9.96 2.44
CA ILE A 115 -2.31 -11.35 1.99
C ILE A 115 -3.64 -12.12 2.12
N LEU A 116 -4.46 -11.82 3.13
CA LEU A 116 -5.69 -12.55 3.39
C LEU A 116 -6.78 -12.16 2.39
N ASN A 117 -6.94 -10.86 2.14
CA ASN A 117 -7.96 -10.34 1.23
C ASN A 117 -7.49 -10.23 -0.23
N GLN A 118 -6.20 -10.47 -0.49
CA GLN A 118 -5.57 -10.32 -1.82
C GLN A 118 -5.84 -8.93 -2.41
N SER A 119 -5.63 -7.89 -1.61
CA SER A 119 -5.90 -6.49 -1.98
C SER A 119 -4.79 -5.55 -1.49
N TRP A 120 -4.72 -4.36 -2.08
CA TRP A 120 -3.84 -3.28 -1.63
C TRP A 120 -4.63 -2.32 -0.73
N ASN A 121 -4.08 -2.00 0.43
CA ASN A 121 -4.66 -1.05 1.38
C ASN A 121 -3.68 0.10 1.62
N GLU A 122 -4.19 1.30 1.90
CA GLU A 122 -3.36 2.42 2.33
C GLU A 122 -3.04 2.35 3.82
N SER A 123 -1.81 2.71 4.17
CA SER A 123 -1.33 2.81 5.55
C SER A 123 -0.41 4.02 5.70
N GLU A 124 -0.41 4.66 6.87
CA GLU A 124 0.43 5.85 7.14
C GLU A 124 1.93 5.49 7.06
N ASP A 125 2.71 6.38 6.46
CA ASP A 125 4.16 6.19 6.24
C ASP A 125 4.99 7.01 7.23
N HIS A 126 5.11 6.47 8.45
CA HIS A 126 5.96 7.03 9.51
C HIS A 126 7.29 6.26 9.66
N ILE A 127 7.64 5.40 8.69
CA ILE A 127 8.78 4.49 8.84
C ILE A 127 10.10 5.27 8.85
N GLY A 128 10.97 4.91 9.79
CA GLY A 128 12.24 5.60 10.01
C GLY A 128 12.13 6.85 10.89
N GLU A 129 10.92 7.25 11.28
CA GLU A 129 10.72 8.25 12.31
C GLU A 129 11.04 7.70 13.70
N THR A 130 11.41 8.60 14.61
CA THR A 130 11.57 8.31 16.04
C THR A 130 10.51 9.07 16.82
N VAL A 131 9.69 8.35 17.54
CA VAL A 131 8.73 8.89 18.53
C VAL A 131 9.21 8.56 19.94
N TYR A 132 8.52 9.06 20.96
CA TYR A 132 8.92 8.91 22.35
C TYR A 132 7.75 8.36 23.17
N SER A 133 8.00 7.35 23.99
CA SER A 133 7.04 6.78 24.93
C SER A 133 6.61 7.83 25.95
N THR A 134 5.31 8.14 26.03
CA THR A 134 4.77 9.08 27.03
C THR A 134 4.77 8.51 28.44
N ILE A 135 5.23 7.27 28.63
CA ILE A 135 5.32 6.59 29.93
C ILE A 135 6.65 6.93 30.62
N ASP A 136 7.75 6.97 29.87
CA ASP A 136 9.12 7.06 30.41
C ASP A 136 10.08 7.91 29.56
N GLY A 137 9.61 8.51 28.46
CA GLY A 137 10.42 9.32 27.55
C GLY A 137 11.37 8.50 26.65
N SER A 138 11.31 7.17 26.67
CA SER A 138 12.19 6.34 25.86
C SER A 138 11.90 6.48 24.36
N PRO A 139 12.94 6.53 23.50
CA PRO A 139 12.75 6.62 22.06
C PRO A 139 12.26 5.30 21.47
N VAL A 140 11.35 5.39 20.50
CA VAL A 140 10.74 4.28 19.78
C VAL A 140 10.90 4.55 18.28
N SER A 141 11.59 3.65 17.58
CA SER A 141 11.74 3.70 16.12
C SER A 141 10.52 3.07 15.44
N ILE A 142 9.98 3.71 14.42
CA ILE A 142 8.89 3.16 13.62
C ILE A 142 9.46 2.32 12.47
N GLU A 143 9.11 1.03 12.44
CA GLU A 143 9.62 0.07 11.46
C GLU A 143 8.52 -0.53 10.57
N ILE A 144 7.25 -0.32 10.91
CA ILE A 144 6.09 -0.91 10.24
C ILE A 144 5.14 0.23 9.82
N PRO A 145 4.54 0.17 8.62
CA PRO A 145 3.58 1.19 8.19
C PRO A 145 2.31 1.13 9.03
N GLY A 146 1.75 2.29 9.36
CA GLY A 146 0.57 2.40 10.22
C GLY A 146 0.60 3.66 11.08
N PRO A 147 -0.44 3.87 11.91
CA PRO A 147 -0.49 5.00 12.83
C PRO A 147 0.65 4.92 13.87
N TYR A 148 0.96 6.05 14.49
CA TYR A 148 1.89 6.04 15.63
C TYR A 148 1.42 5.07 16.73
N PRO A 149 2.35 4.37 17.40
CA PRO A 149 2.01 3.47 18.50
C PRO A 149 1.29 4.21 19.64
N ASP A 150 0.40 3.50 20.33
CA ASP A 150 -0.27 4.04 21.51
C ASP A 150 0.73 4.53 22.57
N ASN A 151 0.37 5.58 23.30
CA ASN A 151 1.21 6.19 24.34
C ASN A 151 2.57 6.69 23.81
N THR A 152 2.58 7.25 22.60
CA THR A 152 3.76 7.91 22.05
C THR A 152 3.48 9.37 21.67
N THR A 153 4.55 10.16 21.61
CA THR A 153 4.55 11.55 21.14
C THR A 153 5.72 11.76 20.20
N THR A 154 5.57 12.64 19.21
CA THR A 154 6.66 13.06 18.31
C THR A 154 7.58 14.09 18.95
N LEU A 155 7.21 14.61 20.13
CA LEU A 155 8.01 15.58 20.87
C LEU A 155 9.09 14.85 21.70
N PRO A 156 10.39 15.15 21.52
CA PRO A 156 11.43 14.62 22.40
C PRO A 156 11.32 15.21 23.81
N PRO A 157 11.66 14.45 24.87
CA PRO A 157 11.87 15.01 26.20
C PRO A 157 12.95 16.09 26.17
N ASP A 158 12.63 17.28 26.68
CA ASP A 158 13.50 18.46 26.67
C ASP A 158 13.78 19.02 28.09
N VAL A 159 13.35 18.28 29.10
CA VAL A 159 13.45 18.62 30.52
C VAL A 159 14.10 17.48 31.34
N PRO A 160 14.76 17.77 32.48
CA PRO A 160 15.18 16.73 33.40
C PRO A 160 13.96 16.05 34.03
N PHE A 161 14.09 14.77 34.38
CA PHE A 161 13.02 13.94 34.96
C PHE A 161 11.69 14.09 34.21
N PRO A 162 11.66 13.77 32.91
CA PRO A 162 10.53 14.09 32.05
C PRO A 162 9.31 13.23 32.40
N VAL A 163 8.19 13.90 32.65
CA VAL A 163 6.86 13.30 32.77
C VAL A 163 5.94 13.94 31.74
N TRP A 164 5.13 13.12 31.08
CA TRP A 164 4.17 13.61 30.10
C TRP A 164 2.90 14.12 30.77
N ASP A 165 2.51 15.37 30.51
CA ASP A 165 1.31 15.99 31.09
C ASP A 165 0.03 15.79 30.25
N GLY A 166 0.15 15.10 29.11
CA GLY A 166 -0.89 14.95 28.09
C GLY A 166 -0.65 15.81 26.84
N SER A 167 0.24 16.78 26.90
CA SER A 167 0.51 17.72 25.81
C SER A 167 1.98 18.15 25.66
N ALA A 168 2.74 18.16 26.75
CA ALA A 168 4.14 18.54 26.80
C ALA A 168 4.90 17.74 27.87
N TRP A 169 6.22 17.78 27.78
CA TRP A 169 7.11 17.26 28.81
C TRP A 169 7.25 18.28 29.94
N ILE A 170 7.05 17.82 31.17
CA ILE A 170 7.26 18.61 32.39
C ILE A 170 8.28 17.90 33.28
N THR A 171 9.03 18.69 34.07
CA THR A 171 9.94 18.14 35.07
C THR A 171 9.16 17.61 36.26
N ASP A 172 9.45 16.37 36.65
CA ASP A 172 9.04 15.87 37.96
C ASP A 172 9.83 16.58 39.06
N ILE A 173 9.18 17.56 39.69
CA ILE A 173 9.77 18.34 40.77
C ILE A 173 10.12 17.45 41.97
N THR A 174 9.37 16.36 42.20
CA THR A 174 9.63 15.47 43.34
C THR A 174 10.88 14.64 43.16
N GLU A 175 11.13 14.11 41.95
CA GLU A 175 12.39 13.42 41.65
C GLU A 175 13.56 14.40 41.57
N GLN A 176 13.35 15.58 40.99
CA GLN A 176 14.38 16.62 40.94
C GLN A 176 14.83 17.07 42.34
N ASP A 177 13.87 17.30 43.25
CA ASP A 177 14.19 17.66 44.64
C ASP A 177 14.92 16.52 45.37
N ALA A 178 14.57 15.26 45.08
CA ALA A 178 15.25 14.09 45.66
C ALA A 178 16.70 13.97 45.16
N GLU A 179 16.95 14.10 43.85
CA GLU A 179 18.32 14.05 43.31
C GLU A 179 19.18 15.20 43.87
N ASN A 180 18.61 16.41 43.97
CA ASN A 180 19.32 17.55 44.56
C ASN A 180 19.69 17.32 46.04
N ALA A 181 18.82 16.65 46.81
CA ALA A 181 19.09 16.31 48.20
C ALA A 181 20.22 15.27 48.32
N ASP A 182 20.18 14.22 47.52
CA ASP A 182 21.23 13.18 47.48
C ASP A 182 22.59 13.76 47.10
N HIS A 183 22.62 14.65 46.10
CA HIS A 183 23.85 15.35 45.69
C HIS A 183 24.42 16.23 46.82
N ALA A 184 23.55 16.94 47.55
CA ALA A 184 23.98 17.79 48.67
C ALA A 184 24.54 16.98 49.85
N GLU A 185 24.02 15.78 50.11
CA GLU A 185 24.54 14.89 51.15
C GLU A 185 25.93 14.34 50.79
N GLN A 186 26.14 13.93 49.53
CA GLN A 186 27.46 13.45 49.06
C GLN A 186 28.56 14.52 49.16
N ASP A 187 28.27 15.76 48.74
CA ASP A 187 29.22 16.87 48.85
C ASP A 187 29.59 17.18 50.32
N ALA A 188 28.64 17.01 51.24
CA ALA A 188 28.89 17.20 52.67
C ALA A 188 29.79 16.09 53.28
N GLU A 189 29.65 14.84 52.85
CA GLU A 189 30.51 13.73 53.29
C GLU A 189 31.95 13.83 52.77
N ASP A 190 32.12 14.26 51.51
CA ASP A 190 33.44 14.43 50.89
C ASP A 190 34.22 15.61 51.49
N THR A 191 33.54 16.73 51.81
CA THR A 191 34.18 17.87 52.48
C THR A 191 34.52 17.63 53.95
N ALA A 192 33.82 16.70 54.61
CA ALA A 192 34.12 16.31 55.99
C ALA A 192 35.26 15.29 56.14
N SER A 193 35.72 14.68 55.03
CA SER A 193 36.78 13.67 55.01
C SER A 193 38.18 14.20 54.65
N ILE A 194 38.35 15.51 54.49
CA ILE A 194 39.63 16.22 54.21
C ILE A 194 40.12 16.93 55.47
#